data_AF-A0A026X2D2-F1
#
_entry.id   AF-A0A026X2D2-F1
#
_cell.length_a   1.000
_cell.length_b   1.000
_cell.length_c   1.000
_cell.angle_alpha   90.00
_cell.angle_beta   90.00
_cell.angle_gamma   90.00
#
_symmetry.space_group_name_H-M   'P 1'
#
loop_
_entity.id
_entity.type
_entity.pdbx_description
1 polymer ?
#
loop_
_entity_poly.entity_id
_entity_poly.type
_entity_poly.pdbx_seq_one_letter_code
_entity_poly.pdbx_strand_id
1 'polypeptide(L)'
;MNNNFSFEELADMHLIYGEARCNGREAARLYEERYPNRRQPHHSTFASIHRRLRESGNLKRSGGAGRPRTIRMIAFEEEVLNRVEEEHSTSVRATSHNMGASTTIVWRAMHEQLLRPYHIQRVQGLNPADYPNRIAFCQWFLSRNLIQPNFRRIVVLG
;
A
#
# COMPACT_ATOMS: atom_id res chain seq x y z
N MET A 1 -2.99 -24.32 12.51
CA MET A 1 -1.52 -24.50 12.61
C MET A 1 -0.87 -23.99 11.33
N ASN A 2 -0.10 -22.90 11.39
CA ASN A 2 0.69 -22.42 10.26
C ASN A 2 1.95 -23.30 10.13
N ASN A 3 1.88 -24.35 9.31
CA ASN A 3 3.03 -25.16 8.92
C ASN A 3 3.80 -24.45 7.81
N ASN A 4 4.70 -23.55 8.19
CA ASN A 4 5.56 -22.88 7.23
C ASN A 4 6.81 -23.75 6.98
N PHE A 5 6.74 -24.63 5.99
CA PHE A 5 7.88 -25.40 5.49
C PHE A 5 8.68 -24.57 4.47
N SER A 6 9.99 -24.81 4.38
CA SER A 6 10.85 -24.20 3.36
C SER A 6 10.49 -24.74 1.97
N PHE A 7 10.92 -24.06 0.90
CA PHE A 7 10.69 -24.56 -0.46
C PHE A 7 11.41 -25.90 -0.72
N GLU A 8 12.57 -26.09 -0.11
CA GLU A 8 13.33 -27.35 -0.16
C GLU A 8 12.51 -28.48 0.48
N GLU A 9 12.02 -28.27 1.71
CA GLU A 9 11.19 -29.25 2.41
C GLU A 9 9.91 -29.58 1.62
N LEU A 10 9.28 -28.58 0.99
CA LEU A 10 8.07 -28.76 0.18
C LEU A 10 8.36 -29.56 -1.11
N ALA A 11 9.53 -29.35 -1.73
CA ALA A 11 9.95 -30.12 -2.90
C ALA A 11 10.23 -31.58 -2.54
N ASP A 12 10.95 -31.83 -1.45
CA ASP A 12 11.23 -33.18 -0.95
C ASP A 12 9.94 -33.93 -0.58
N MET A 13 8.98 -33.24 0.06
CA MET A 13 7.65 -33.79 0.33
C MET A 13 6.91 -34.16 -0.96
N HIS A 14 6.98 -33.30 -1.99
CA HIS A 14 6.32 -33.58 -3.26
C HIS A 14 6.91 -34.81 -3.96
N LEU A 15 8.24 -34.96 -3.95
CA LEU A 15 8.93 -36.12 -4.51
C LEU A 15 8.55 -37.41 -3.77
N ILE A 16 8.59 -37.39 -2.43
CA ILE A 16 8.21 -38.55 -1.61
C ILE A 16 6.74 -38.92 -1.81
N TYR A 17 5.86 -37.94 -2.00
CA TYR A 17 4.46 -38.22 -2.32
C TYR A 17 4.30 -38.96 -3.65
N GLY A 18 5.13 -38.62 -4.65
CA GLY A 18 5.20 -39.36 -5.92
C GLY A 18 5.74 -40.78 -5.74
N GLU A 19 6.81 -40.94 -4.96
CA GLU A 19 7.41 -42.24 -4.61
C GLU A 19 6.39 -43.16 -3.89
N ALA A 20 5.61 -42.59 -2.98
CA ALA A 20 4.52 -43.25 -2.25
C ALA A 20 3.28 -43.52 -3.12
N ARG A 21 3.36 -43.39 -4.45
CA ARG A 21 2.25 -43.57 -5.40
C ARG A 21 1.00 -42.75 -5.01
N CYS A 22 1.23 -41.50 -4.61
CA CYS A 22 0.19 -40.56 -4.15
C CYS A 22 -0.57 -41.02 -2.89
N ASN A 23 0.02 -41.89 -2.05
CA ASN A 23 -0.53 -42.24 -0.74
C ASN A 23 0.08 -41.35 0.34
N GLY A 24 -0.72 -40.46 0.93
CA GLY A 24 -0.25 -39.49 1.92
C GLY A 24 0.26 -40.12 3.22
N ARG A 25 -0.26 -41.28 3.65
CA ARG A 25 0.18 -41.95 4.88
C ARG A 25 1.52 -42.64 4.68
N GLU A 26 1.67 -43.31 3.55
CA GLU A 26 2.95 -43.92 3.17
C GLU A 26 4.02 -42.85 2.94
N ALA A 27 3.64 -41.72 2.30
CA ALA A 27 4.53 -40.57 2.14
C ALA A 27 5.00 -40.00 3.48
N ALA A 28 4.12 -39.92 4.49
CA ALA A 28 4.50 -39.47 5.82
C ALA A 28 5.52 -40.42 6.47
N ARG A 29 5.32 -41.74 6.34
CA ARG A 29 6.25 -42.74 6.86
C ARG A 29 7.63 -42.67 6.20
N LEU A 30 7.65 -42.60 4.86
CA LEU A 30 8.90 -42.48 4.09
C LEU A 30 9.63 -41.16 4.37
N TYR A 31 8.88 -40.07 4.60
CA TYR A 31 9.46 -38.78 4.94
C TYR A 31 10.10 -38.77 6.33
N GLU A 32 9.47 -39.41 7.32
CA GLU A 32 10.02 -39.57 8.65
C GLU A 32 11.30 -40.43 8.65
N GLU A 33 11.30 -41.52 7.88
CA GLU A 33 12.46 -42.39 7.71
C GLU A 33 13.64 -41.68 7.05
N ARG A 34 13.39 -40.90 5.98
CA ARG A 34 14.44 -40.21 5.23
C ARG A 34 14.92 -38.93 5.91
N TYR A 35 14.06 -38.26 6.67
CA TYR A 35 14.35 -36.98 7.32
C TYR A 35 13.92 -36.98 8.80
N PRO A 36 14.55 -37.79 9.66
CA PRO A 36 14.15 -37.92 11.07
C PRO A 36 14.33 -36.63 11.86
N ASN A 37 15.31 -35.79 11.50
CA ASN A 37 15.61 -34.53 12.18
C ASN A 37 14.76 -33.35 11.68
N ARG A 38 13.90 -33.54 10.68
CA ARG A 38 13.03 -32.49 10.15
C ARG A 38 11.67 -32.51 10.83
N ARG A 39 10.92 -31.42 10.66
CA ARG A 39 9.54 -31.35 11.13
C ARG A 39 8.67 -32.31 10.32
N GLN A 40 7.98 -33.22 11.00
CA GLN A 40 7.13 -34.20 10.33
C GLN A 40 5.81 -33.58 9.83
N PRO A 41 5.52 -33.61 8.52
CA PRO A 41 4.26 -33.14 7.97
C PRO A 41 3.13 -34.12 8.25
N HIS A 42 1.91 -33.62 8.44
CA HIS A 42 0.72 -34.46 8.48
C HIS A 42 0.46 -35.09 7.09
N HIS A 43 -0.05 -36.31 7.03
CA HIS A 43 -0.27 -37.05 5.77
C HIS A 43 -1.08 -36.29 4.70
N SER A 44 -2.04 -35.44 5.11
CA SER A 44 -2.83 -34.60 4.19
C SER A 44 -2.04 -33.44 3.56
N THR A 45 -0.88 -33.11 4.12
CA THR A 45 0.00 -32.03 3.63
C THR A 45 0.57 -32.37 2.27
N PHE A 46 1.00 -33.62 2.06
CA PHE A 46 1.56 -34.12 0.81
C PHE A 46 0.61 -33.94 -0.38
N ALA A 47 -0.63 -34.45 -0.22
CA ALA A 47 -1.69 -34.28 -1.21
C ALA A 47 -2.01 -32.80 -1.45
N SER A 48 -2.02 -31.99 -0.39
CA SER A 48 -2.28 -30.55 -0.50
C SER A 48 -1.19 -29.81 -1.27
N ILE A 49 0.08 -30.22 -1.15
CA ILE A 49 1.20 -29.64 -1.90
C ILE A 49 1.05 -29.97 -3.39
N HIS A 50 0.83 -31.25 -3.71
CA HIS A 50 0.61 -31.70 -5.10
C HIS A 50 -0.57 -30.97 -5.75
N ARG A 51 -1.69 -30.86 -5.02
CA ARG A 51 -2.89 -30.15 -5.49
C ARG A 51 -2.61 -28.69 -5.77
N ARG A 52 -1.97 -27.96 -4.83
CA ARG A 52 -1.62 -26.54 -5.05
C ARG A 52 -0.70 -26.34 -6.24
N LEU A 53 0.28 -27.24 -6.43
CA LEU A 53 1.16 -27.19 -7.59
C LEU A 53 0.38 -27.33 -8.90
N ARG A 54 -0.59 -28.27 -8.96
CA ARG A 54 -1.45 -28.48 -10.13
C ARG A 54 -2.43 -27.35 -10.39
N GLU A 55 -3.06 -26.80 -9.36
CA GLU A 55 -4.12 -25.80 -9.49
C GLU A 55 -3.57 -24.37 -9.66
N SER A 56 -2.47 -24.03 -8.99
CA SER A 56 -1.98 -22.65 -8.87
C SER A 56 -0.51 -22.46 -9.23
N GLY A 57 0.23 -23.53 -9.54
CA GLY A 57 1.65 -23.47 -9.85
C GLY A 57 2.55 -23.12 -8.66
N ASN A 58 2.03 -23.13 -7.43
CA ASN A 58 2.78 -22.75 -6.23
C ASN A 58 2.75 -23.86 -5.17
N LEU A 59 3.89 -24.11 -4.52
CA LEU A 59 4.01 -25.07 -3.42
C LEU A 59 3.52 -24.48 -2.08
N LYS A 60 3.76 -23.18 -1.87
CA LYS A 60 3.33 -22.47 -0.67
C LYS A 60 1.84 -22.19 -0.71
N ARG A 61 1.25 -22.06 0.48
CA ARG A 61 -0.09 -21.49 0.59
C ARG A 61 0.02 -20.02 0.20
N SER A 62 -0.77 -19.58 -0.76
CA SER A 62 -0.98 -18.14 -0.97
C SER A 62 -1.49 -17.56 0.34
N GLY A 63 -0.79 -16.59 0.90
CA GLY A 63 -1.33 -15.78 1.98
C GLY A 63 -2.67 -15.25 1.47
N GLY A 64 -3.76 -15.49 2.20
CA GLY A 64 -5.09 -15.07 1.75
C GLY A 64 -5.02 -13.59 1.37
N ALA A 65 -5.65 -13.21 0.26
CA ALA A 65 -5.64 -11.85 -0.30
C ALA A 65 -6.39 -10.82 0.58
N GLY A 66 -6.42 -11.02 1.89
CA GLY A 66 -7.30 -10.35 2.83
C GLY A 66 -8.76 -10.72 2.60
N ARG A 67 -9.64 -10.03 3.33
CA ARG A 67 -11.07 -10.05 3.05
C ARG A 67 -11.31 -9.26 1.76
N PRO A 68 -12.05 -9.80 0.77
CA PRO A 68 -12.39 -9.04 -0.42
C PRO A 68 -13.15 -7.76 -0.06
N ARG A 69 -12.91 -6.67 -0.81
CA ARG A 69 -13.67 -5.42 -0.64
C ARG A 69 -15.14 -5.69 -0.95
N THR A 70 -16.02 -5.16 -0.12
CA THR A 70 -17.47 -5.22 -0.37
C THR A 70 -17.87 -4.04 -1.25
N ILE A 71 -18.94 -4.18 -2.03
CA ILE A 71 -19.51 -3.09 -2.86
C ILE A 71 -19.80 -1.84 -2.01
N ARG A 72 -20.29 -2.03 -0.76
CA ARG A 72 -20.52 -0.94 0.19
C ARG A 72 -19.26 -0.15 0.53
N MET A 73 -18.10 -0.80 0.58
CA MET A 73 -16.84 -0.12 0.87
C MET A 73 -16.35 0.69 -0.33
N ILE A 74 -16.56 0.20 -1.55
CA ILE A 74 -16.25 0.95 -2.78
C ILE A 74 -17.12 2.21 -2.88
N ALA A 75 -18.44 2.07 -2.69
CA ALA A 75 -19.35 3.23 -2.70
C ALA A 75 -18.99 4.26 -1.62
N PHE A 76 -18.59 3.79 -0.44
CA PHE A 76 -18.08 4.67 0.62
C PHE A 76 -16.78 5.38 0.23
N GLU A 77 -15.82 4.66 -0.36
CA GLU A 77 -14.56 5.23 -0.85
C GLU A 77 -14.85 6.31 -1.90
N GLU A 78 -15.73 6.06 -2.87
CA GLU A 78 -16.16 7.05 -3.88
C GLU A 78 -16.78 8.30 -3.25
N GLU A 79 -17.65 8.13 -2.25
CA GLU A 79 -18.25 9.26 -1.54
C GLU A 79 -17.21 10.11 -0.80
N VAL A 80 -16.20 9.47 -0.20
CA VAL A 80 -15.07 10.19 0.40
C VAL A 80 -14.33 11.00 -0.67
N LEU A 81 -14.07 10.43 -1.85
CA LEU A 81 -13.31 11.08 -2.91
C LEU A 81 -14.08 12.27 -3.50
N ASN A 82 -15.37 12.12 -3.78
CA ASN A 82 -16.22 13.21 -4.30
C ASN A 82 -16.21 14.41 -3.35
N ARG A 83 -16.26 14.16 -2.04
CA ARG A 83 -16.25 15.24 -1.04
C ARG A 83 -14.91 15.98 -0.96
N VAL A 84 -13.81 15.28 -1.23
CA VAL A 84 -12.48 15.90 -1.29
C VAL A 84 -12.30 16.70 -2.58
N GLU A 85 -12.92 16.26 -3.67
CA GLU A 85 -12.96 17.01 -4.93
C GLU A 85 -13.81 18.28 -4.80
N GLU A 86 -14.94 18.23 -4.08
CA GLU A 86 -15.74 19.42 -3.79
C GLU A 86 -15.00 20.41 -2.87
N GLU A 87 -14.28 19.92 -1.86
CA GLU A 87 -13.55 20.75 -0.90
C GLU A 87 -12.12 20.22 -0.66
N HIS A 88 -11.19 20.68 -1.49
CA HIS A 88 -9.78 20.25 -1.49
C HIS A 88 -9.02 20.54 -0.18
N SER A 89 -9.53 21.45 0.65
CA SER A 89 -8.95 21.82 1.95
C SER A 89 -9.46 20.99 3.12
N THR A 90 -10.43 20.10 2.89
CA THR A 90 -11.06 19.34 3.96
C THR A 90 -10.09 18.31 4.54
N SER A 91 -10.07 18.20 5.87
CA SER A 91 -9.19 17.25 6.56
C SER A 91 -9.86 15.88 6.71
N VAL A 92 -9.05 14.83 6.84
CA VAL A 92 -9.54 13.47 7.18
C VAL A 92 -10.53 13.48 8.36
N ARG A 93 -10.24 14.28 9.40
CA ARG A 93 -11.09 14.40 10.59
C ARG A 93 -12.43 15.08 10.28
N ALA A 94 -12.41 16.12 9.46
CA ALA A 94 -13.62 16.82 9.04
C ALA A 94 -14.52 15.91 8.18
N THR A 95 -13.95 15.21 7.19
CA THR A 95 -14.67 14.22 6.38
C THR A 95 -15.25 13.10 7.24
N SER A 96 -14.45 12.56 8.17
CA SER A 96 -14.86 11.52 9.12
C SER A 96 -16.06 11.95 9.96
N HIS A 97 -16.03 13.16 10.52
CA HIS A 97 -17.15 13.71 11.28
C HIS A 97 -18.40 13.89 10.41
N ASN A 98 -18.25 14.48 9.22
CA ASN A 98 -19.36 14.75 8.30
C ASN A 98 -20.05 13.47 7.81
N MET A 99 -19.29 12.39 7.60
CA MET A 99 -19.81 11.12 7.09
C MET A 99 -20.18 10.12 8.20
N GLY A 100 -20.00 10.47 9.47
CA GLY A 100 -20.19 9.54 10.59
C GLY A 100 -19.32 8.28 10.50
N ALA A 101 -18.15 8.40 9.88
CA ALA A 101 -17.27 7.28 9.56
C ALA A 101 -15.97 7.33 10.35
N SER A 102 -15.30 6.19 10.50
CA SER A 102 -14.00 6.18 11.20
C SER A 102 -12.93 6.93 10.41
N THR A 103 -12.12 7.71 11.12
CA THR A 103 -10.99 8.48 10.54
C THR A 103 -10.02 7.57 9.78
N THR A 104 -9.82 6.33 10.24
CA THR A 104 -8.93 5.35 9.60
C THR A 104 -9.42 4.94 8.21
N ILE A 105 -10.73 4.71 8.02
CA ILE A 105 -11.26 4.29 6.71
C ILE A 105 -11.20 5.46 5.73
N VAL A 106 -11.54 6.67 6.16
CA VAL A 106 -11.40 7.90 5.34
C VAL A 106 -9.95 8.12 4.94
N TRP A 107 -9.00 7.99 5.89
CA TRP A 107 -7.58 8.14 5.60
C TRP A 107 -7.10 7.11 4.58
N ARG A 108 -7.53 5.84 4.69
CA ARG A 108 -7.18 4.80 3.71
C ARG A 108 -7.72 5.14 2.32
N ALA A 109 -9.00 5.53 2.22
CA ALA A 109 -9.62 5.92 0.95
C ALA A 109 -8.83 7.06 0.27
N MET A 110 -8.51 8.12 1.01
CA MET A 110 -7.69 9.23 0.51
C MET A 110 -6.26 8.79 0.14
N HIS A 111 -5.62 7.99 1.00
CA HIS A 111 -4.21 7.63 0.83
C HIS A 111 -3.99 6.67 -0.34
N GLU A 112 -4.90 5.72 -0.56
CA GLU A 112 -4.85 4.80 -1.69
C GLU A 112 -4.99 5.53 -3.04
N GLN A 113 -5.72 6.65 -3.07
CA GLN A 113 -5.83 7.53 -4.25
C GLN A 113 -4.76 8.62 -4.30
N LEU A 114 -3.73 8.53 -3.46
CA LEU A 114 -2.62 9.49 -3.37
C LEU A 114 -3.06 10.94 -3.06
N LEU A 115 -4.26 11.12 -2.51
CA LEU A 115 -4.75 12.43 -2.08
C LEU A 115 -4.07 12.84 -0.78
N ARG A 116 -3.38 13.97 -0.82
CA ARG A 116 -2.76 14.60 0.35
C ARG A 116 -3.69 15.73 0.80
N PRO A 117 -4.14 15.75 2.07
CA PRO A 117 -4.84 16.91 2.61
C PRO A 117 -4.02 18.18 2.36
N TYR A 118 -4.63 19.19 1.73
CA TYR A 118 -3.95 20.45 1.48
C TYR A 118 -3.69 21.16 2.82
N HIS A 119 -2.43 21.42 3.14
CA HIS A 119 -2.08 22.17 4.34
C HIS A 119 -2.21 23.66 4.04
N ILE A 120 -3.28 24.29 4.54
CA ILE A 120 -3.46 25.74 4.41
C ILE A 120 -2.33 26.43 5.18
N GLN A 121 -1.38 27.01 4.46
CA GLN A 121 -0.38 27.89 5.04
C GLN A 121 -0.98 29.28 5.21
N ARG A 122 -1.18 29.71 6.46
CA ARG A 122 -1.62 31.08 6.75
C ARG A 122 -0.47 32.03 6.41
N VAL A 123 -0.70 32.93 5.47
CA VAL A 123 0.22 34.02 5.11
C VAL A 123 -0.36 35.36 5.54
N GLN A 124 0.48 36.40 5.60
CA GLN A 124 0.02 37.77 5.87
C GLN A 124 -1.05 38.17 4.84
N GLY A 125 -2.15 38.77 5.33
CA GLY A 125 -3.22 39.26 4.45
C GLY A 125 -2.71 40.38 3.56
N LEU A 126 -3.07 40.34 2.28
CA LEU A 126 -2.75 41.40 1.32
C LEU A 126 -3.86 42.45 1.32
N ASN A 127 -3.49 43.70 1.51
CA ASN A 127 -4.37 44.82 1.31
C ASN A 127 -4.48 45.16 -0.20
N PRO A 128 -5.57 45.81 -0.66
CA PRO A 128 -5.72 46.20 -2.07
C PRO A 128 -4.55 47.00 -2.63
N ALA A 129 -3.92 47.83 -1.81
CA ALA A 129 -2.74 48.62 -2.19
C ALA A 129 -1.46 47.77 -2.37
N ASP A 130 -1.38 46.57 -1.80
CA ASP A 130 -0.20 45.72 -1.90
C ASP A 130 -0.04 45.09 -3.27
N TYR A 131 -1.14 44.83 -3.98
CA TYR A 131 -1.12 44.20 -5.31
C TYR A 131 -0.30 45.00 -6.34
N PRO A 132 -0.58 46.30 -6.60
CA PRO A 132 0.21 47.07 -7.55
C PRO A 132 1.66 47.22 -7.11
N ASN A 133 1.93 47.40 -5.81
CA ASN A 133 3.28 47.54 -5.26
C ASN A 133 4.11 46.25 -5.46
N ARG A 134 3.49 45.09 -5.23
CA ARG A 134 4.13 43.78 -5.45
C ARG A 134 4.42 43.51 -6.92
N ILE A 135 3.48 43.85 -7.82
CA ILE A 135 3.70 43.72 -9.26
C ILE A 135 4.88 44.60 -9.70
N ALA A 136 4.90 45.87 -9.29
CA ALA A 136 5.97 46.80 -9.62
C ALA A 136 7.33 46.29 -9.11
N PHE A 137 7.39 45.78 -7.87
CA PHE A 137 8.59 45.16 -7.32
C PHE A 137 9.05 43.95 -8.13
N CYS A 138 8.14 43.02 -8.46
CA CYS A 138 8.47 41.83 -9.25
C CYS A 138 9.01 42.20 -10.64
N GLN A 139 8.38 43.16 -11.32
CA GLN A 139 8.82 43.64 -12.63
C GLN A 139 10.20 44.30 -12.57
N TRP A 140 10.43 45.15 -11.57
CA TRP A 140 11.73 45.76 -11.31
C TRP A 140 12.80 44.70 -11.02
N PHE A 141 12.48 43.71 -10.17
CA PHE A 141 13.40 42.64 -9.79
C PHE A 141 13.79 41.77 -10.99
N LEU A 142 12.83 41.38 -11.82
CA LEU A 142 13.08 40.62 -13.06
C LEU A 142 13.96 41.41 -14.03
N SER A 143 13.67 42.70 -14.21
CA SER A 143 14.46 43.60 -15.07
C SER A 143 15.91 43.69 -14.59
N ARG A 144 16.13 43.87 -13.29
CA ARG A 144 17.48 43.95 -12.70
C ARG A 144 18.24 42.63 -12.81
N ASN A 145 17.54 41.52 -12.66
CA ASN A 145 18.17 40.22 -12.76
C ASN A 145 18.65 39.86 -14.18
N LEU A 146 18.01 40.38 -15.22
CA LEU A 146 18.48 40.21 -16.60
C LEU A 146 19.76 41.00 -16.88
N ILE A 147 19.93 42.15 -16.23
CA ILE A 147 21.06 43.06 -16.46
C ILE A 147 22.28 42.64 -15.62
N GLN A 148 22.07 42.04 -14.45
CA GLN A 148 23.15 41.67 -13.52
C GLN A 148 23.16 40.17 -13.23
N PRO A 149 24.17 39.43 -13.74
CA PRO A 149 24.42 38.06 -13.33
C PRO A 149 24.62 38.01 -11.80
N ASN A 150 23.89 37.11 -11.11
CA ASN A 150 23.87 36.92 -9.65
C ASN A 150 23.02 37.88 -8.79
N PHE A 151 22.26 38.82 -9.38
CA PHE A 151 21.41 39.76 -8.61
C PHE A 151 20.45 39.10 -7.61
N ARG A 152 19.85 37.95 -7.97
CA ARG A 152 18.94 37.18 -7.10
C ARG A 152 19.57 36.79 -5.76
N ARG A 153 20.88 36.52 -5.77
CA ARG A 153 21.61 36.03 -4.59
C ARG A 153 21.85 37.13 -3.55
N ILE A 154 21.90 38.39 -3.98
CA ILE A 154 22.14 39.55 -3.12
C ILE A 154 20.86 39.97 -2.38
N VAL A 155 19.69 39.79 -3.00
CA VAL A 155 18.43 40.37 -2.52
C VAL A 155 17.52 39.35 -1.82
N VAL A 156 17.54 38.08 -2.22
CA VAL A 156 16.61 37.05 -1.71
C VAL A 156 17.23 36.13 -0.65
N LEU A 157 18.56 36.03 -0.63
CA LEU A 157 19.31 35.13 0.27
C LEU A 157 20.22 35.88 1.25
N GLY A 158 20.02 37.19 1.41
CA GLY A 158 20.70 38.00 2.42
C GLY A 158 20.19 37.72 3.82
#